data_AF-A0A3Q7HBH3-F1
#
_entry.id   AF-A0A3Q7HBH3-F1
#
_cell.length_a   1.000
_cell.length_b   1.000
_cell.length_c   1.000
_cell.angle_alpha   90.00
_cell.angle_beta   90.00
_cell.angle_gamma   90.00
#
_symmetry.space_group_name_H-M   'P 1'
#
loop_
_entity.id
_entity.type
_entity.pdbx_description
1 polymer ?
#
loop_
_entity_poly.entity_id
_entity_poly.type
_entity_poly.pdbx_seq_one_letter_code
_entity_poly.pdbx_strand_id
1 'polypeptide(L)'
;MSDKRRVHPNCGNGSNPYHECSKYCFKIIAEIKKQMIKAETRVLQANTVDERDGVESHSDDGEDSTREESGNLIRGRKRKLFELRLKMNEARKANQSAMVVEKKKTEAPTAECRGMSKYGKAPKSSDDKIERMVKELKDRYEKRQSFSRRRKFHEEKDIDSINDRNEHFNKKIERAFGKYTLEIKNSLERGTALPD
;
A
#
# COMPACT_ATOMS: atom_id res chain seq x y z
N MET A 1 29.22 29.91 -8.98
CA MET A 1 29.50 28.50 -9.32
C MET A 1 28.22 27.71 -9.10
N SER A 2 27.41 27.52 -10.14
CA SER A 2 26.07 26.95 -10.00
C SER A 2 26.15 25.42 -10.06
N ASP A 3 26.08 24.77 -8.90
CA ASP A 3 26.04 23.31 -8.77
C ASP A 3 24.83 22.74 -9.50
N LYS A 4 25.08 22.20 -10.70
CA LYS A 4 24.09 21.47 -11.48
C LYS A 4 23.77 20.18 -10.71
N ARG A 5 22.64 20.18 -9.99
CA ARG A 5 22.16 19.04 -9.19
C ARG A 5 22.15 17.77 -10.04
N ARG A 6 22.98 16.78 -9.67
CA ARG A 6 23.04 15.42 -10.26
C ARG A 6 21.88 14.51 -9.84
N VAL A 7 20.77 15.11 -9.39
CA VAL A 7 19.59 14.40 -8.87
C VAL A 7 18.39 14.71 -9.74
N HIS A 8 17.72 13.66 -10.20
CA HIS A 8 16.50 13.80 -10.99
C HIS A 8 15.36 14.37 -10.11
N PRO A 9 14.57 15.35 -10.58
CA PRO A 9 13.53 16.04 -9.79
C PRO A 9 12.51 15.10 -9.13
N ASN A 10 12.18 13.98 -9.80
CA ASN A 10 11.22 12.99 -9.30
C ASN A 10 11.90 11.77 -8.67
N CYS A 11 13.15 11.88 -8.21
CA CYS A 11 13.80 10.79 -7.49
C CYS A 11 13.29 10.74 -6.05
N GLY A 12 12.76 9.59 -5.61
CA GLY A 12 12.30 9.41 -4.23
C GLY A 12 13.41 9.59 -3.18
N ASN A 13 14.67 9.41 -3.58
CA ASN A 13 15.84 9.64 -2.73
C ASN A 13 16.40 11.07 -2.83
N GLY A 14 15.74 11.94 -3.59
CA GLY A 14 16.19 13.31 -3.86
C GLY A 14 16.04 14.27 -2.68
N SER A 15 15.38 13.87 -1.59
CA SER A 15 15.31 14.66 -0.35
C SER A 15 16.64 14.75 0.40
N ASN A 16 17.61 13.87 0.11
CA ASN A 16 18.94 13.92 0.72
C ASN A 16 19.85 14.88 -0.08
N PRO A 17 20.40 15.95 0.54
CA PRO A 17 21.28 16.93 -0.11
C PRO A 17 22.54 16.36 -0.77
N TYR A 18 23.01 15.20 -0.30
CA TYR A 18 24.20 14.53 -0.84
C TYR A 18 23.88 13.39 -1.82
N HIS A 19 22.62 13.21 -2.17
CA HIS A 19 22.25 12.16 -3.10
C HIS A 19 22.75 12.48 -4.52
N GLU A 20 23.20 11.46 -5.23
CA GLU A 20 23.42 11.51 -6.68
C GLU A 20 22.67 10.34 -7.32
N CYS A 21 21.87 10.62 -8.34
CA CYS A 21 21.05 9.58 -8.96
C CYS A 21 21.94 8.56 -9.69
N SER A 22 21.83 7.29 -9.28
CA SER A 22 22.50 6.18 -9.95
C SER A 22 21.67 5.63 -11.13
N LYS A 23 22.26 4.77 -11.97
CA LYS A 23 21.57 4.07 -13.07
C LYS A 23 20.30 3.35 -12.62
N TYR A 24 20.24 2.90 -11.37
CA TYR A 24 19.07 2.26 -10.78
C TYR A 24 17.91 3.25 -10.56
N CYS A 25 18.20 4.45 -10.04
CA CYS A 25 17.22 5.51 -9.87
C CYS A 25 16.56 5.88 -11.22
N PHE A 26 17.34 5.98 -12.29
CA PHE A 26 16.83 6.28 -13.62
C PHE A 26 15.91 5.18 -14.18
N LYS A 27 16.23 3.90 -13.94
CA LYS A 27 15.37 2.77 -14.33
C LYS A 27 14.02 2.82 -13.64
N ILE A 28 14.00 3.04 -12.32
CA ILE A 28 12.75 3.15 -11.54
C ILE A 28 11.90 4.33 -12.03
N ILE A 29 12.52 5.50 -12.24
CA ILE A 29 11.81 6.68 -12.72
C ILE A 29 11.20 6.42 -14.10
N ALA A 30 11.91 5.72 -14.99
CA ALA A 30 11.38 5.35 -16.31
C ALA A 30 10.22 4.34 -16.20
N GLU A 31 10.31 3.36 -15.30
CA GLU A 31 9.25 2.39 -15.02
C GLU A 31 7.98 3.07 -14.52
N ILE A 32 8.12 3.97 -13.55
CA ILE A 32 7.00 4.75 -12.97
C ILE A 32 6.39 5.65 -14.04
N LYS A 33 7.19 6.36 -14.85
CA LYS A 33 6.69 7.18 -15.95
C LYS A 33 5.90 6.35 -16.97
N LYS A 34 6.37 5.15 -17.32
CA LYS A 34 5.63 4.22 -18.19
C LYS A 34 4.30 3.80 -17.58
N GLN A 35 4.27 3.54 -16.27
CA GLN A 35 3.03 3.20 -15.57
C GLN A 35 2.06 4.37 -15.49
N MET A 36 2.54 5.60 -15.29
CA MET A 36 1.71 6.81 -15.30
C MET A 36 1.10 7.04 -16.69
N ILE A 37 1.91 6.96 -17.75
CA ILE A 37 1.42 7.06 -19.13
C ILE A 37 0.40 5.96 -19.42
N LYS A 38 0.67 4.72 -19.00
CA LYS A 38 -0.26 3.60 -19.17
C LYS A 38 -1.58 3.81 -18.41
N ALA A 39 -1.53 4.38 -17.21
CA ALA A 39 -2.71 4.72 -16.43
C ALA A 39 -3.49 5.88 -17.08
N GLU A 40 -2.80 6.89 -17.59
CA GLU A 40 -3.37 8.04 -18.27
C GLU A 40 -4.05 7.65 -19.61
N THR A 41 -3.41 6.80 -20.42
CA THR A 41 -4.03 6.23 -21.63
C THR A 41 -5.23 5.35 -21.32
N ARG A 42 -5.23 4.69 -20.15
CA ARG A 42 -6.36 3.85 -19.71
C ARG A 42 -7.54 4.70 -19.24
N VAL A 43 -7.28 5.89 -18.68
CA VAL A 43 -8.31 6.88 -18.34
C VAL A 43 -8.86 7.53 -19.62
N LEU A 44 -8.03 7.79 -20.63
CA LEU A 44 -8.50 8.27 -21.93
C LEU A 44 -9.31 7.22 -22.72
N GLN A 45 -8.90 5.94 -22.68
CA GLN A 45 -9.69 4.82 -23.25
C GLN A 45 -11.03 4.59 -22.54
N ALA A 46 -11.19 5.07 -21.30
CA ALA A 46 -12.45 5.00 -20.58
C ALA A 46 -13.42 6.15 -20.91
N ASN A 47 -12.95 7.20 -21.59
CA ASN A 47 -13.74 8.40 -21.91
C ASN A 47 -14.06 8.57 -23.40
N THR A 48 -13.70 7.62 -24.28
CA THR A 48 -14.06 7.66 -25.71
C THR A 48 -14.50 6.28 -26.21
N VAL A 49 -15.75 5.88 -25.97
CA VAL A 49 -16.52 5.03 -26.90
C VAL A 49 -18.03 5.27 -26.67
N ASP A 50 -18.57 6.31 -27.31
CA ASP A 50 -19.91 6.25 -27.92
C ASP A 50 -19.71 6.73 -29.37
N GLU A 51 -20.33 6.00 -30.29
CA GLU A 51 -20.36 6.15 -31.76
C GLU A 51 -19.18 5.65 -32.63
N ARG A 52 -19.49 4.50 -33.25
CA ARG A 52 -19.32 4.11 -34.68
C ARG A 52 -17.91 4.10 -35.29
N ASP A 53 -17.47 2.90 -35.65
CA ASP A 53 -17.10 2.60 -37.04
C ASP A 53 -17.26 1.11 -37.33
N GLY A 54 -18.03 0.81 -38.38
CA GLY A 54 -18.26 -0.52 -38.89
C GLY A 54 -17.10 -0.97 -39.78
N VAL A 55 -16.72 -2.24 -39.66
CA VAL A 55 -15.96 -2.94 -40.70
C VAL A 55 -16.61 -4.31 -40.89
N GLU A 56 -17.44 -4.34 -41.93
CA GLU A 56 -17.77 -5.40 -42.87
C GLU A 56 -17.35 -6.83 -42.52
N SER A 57 -18.34 -7.68 -42.19
CA SER A 57 -18.26 -9.11 -42.44
C SER A 57 -18.86 -9.41 -43.81
N HIS A 58 -18.00 -9.76 -44.76
CA HIS A 58 -18.39 -10.25 -46.07
C HIS A 58 -19.08 -11.62 -45.90
N SER A 59 -20.40 -11.66 -46.09
CA SER A 59 -21.16 -12.89 -46.26
C SER A 59 -21.75 -12.86 -47.66
N ASP A 60 -21.27 -13.76 -48.52
CA ASP A 60 -21.75 -13.94 -49.88
C ASP A 60 -22.96 -14.91 -49.81
N ASP A 61 -24.17 -14.36 -49.90
CA ASP A 61 -25.42 -15.12 -49.96
C ASP A 61 -25.77 -15.41 -51.43
N GLY A 62 -25.44 -16.63 -51.87
CA GLY A 62 -25.98 -17.21 -53.10
C GLY A 62 -27.31 -17.93 -52.81
N GLU A 63 -28.40 -17.40 -53.35
CA GLU A 63 -29.69 -18.10 -53.43
C GLU A 63 -29.65 -19.19 -54.52
N ASP A 64 -30.12 -20.39 -54.20
CA ASP A 64 -30.92 -21.18 -55.14
C ASP A 64 -31.88 -22.10 -54.37
N SER A 65 -33.13 -22.09 -54.80
CA SER A 65 -34.28 -22.67 -54.13
C SER A 65 -34.74 -23.88 -54.94
N THR A 66 -34.62 -25.10 -54.40
CA THR A 66 -35.51 -26.19 -54.82
C THR A 66 -35.88 -27.14 -53.68
N ARG A 67 -37.20 -27.36 -53.58
CA ARG A 67 -37.87 -28.64 -53.28
C ARG A 67 -38.02 -29.04 -51.81
N GLU A 68 -39.21 -28.78 -51.31
CA GLU A 68 -39.77 -29.41 -50.11
C GLU A 68 -40.00 -30.91 -50.34
N GLU A 69 -39.20 -31.75 -49.67
CA GLU A 69 -39.62 -33.06 -49.11
C GLU A 69 -38.58 -33.70 -48.15
N SER A 70 -37.47 -33.00 -47.81
CA SER A 70 -36.36 -33.56 -47.00
C SER A 70 -36.06 -32.82 -45.68
N GLY A 71 -36.88 -31.84 -45.31
CA GLY A 71 -36.57 -30.85 -44.25
C GLY A 71 -36.41 -31.42 -42.83
N ASN A 72 -37.10 -32.51 -42.50
CA ASN A 72 -37.05 -33.09 -41.14
C ASN A 72 -35.76 -33.89 -40.89
N LEU A 73 -35.22 -34.58 -41.90
CA LEU A 73 -33.99 -35.39 -41.77
C LEU A 73 -32.73 -34.50 -41.71
N ILE A 74 -32.71 -33.41 -42.49
CA ILE A 74 -31.61 -32.42 -42.49
C ILE A 74 -31.56 -31.66 -41.15
N ARG A 75 -32.72 -31.29 -40.58
CA ARG A 75 -32.80 -30.65 -39.25
C ARG A 75 -32.38 -31.60 -38.13
N GLY A 76 -32.71 -32.88 -38.20
CA GLY A 76 -32.25 -33.91 -37.26
C GLY A 76 -30.74 -34.17 -37.33
N ARG A 77 -30.17 -34.24 -38.54
CA ARG A 77 -28.72 -34.44 -38.75
C ARG A 77 -27.91 -33.22 -38.29
N LYS A 78 -28.40 -32.00 -38.52
CA LYS A 78 -27.80 -30.75 -38.02
C LYS A 78 -27.85 -30.66 -36.48
N ARG A 79 -28.97 -31.07 -35.84
CA ARG A 79 -29.07 -31.15 -34.37
C ARG A 79 -28.10 -32.16 -33.77
N LYS A 80 -27.99 -33.36 -34.36
CA LYS A 80 -26.99 -34.35 -33.95
C LYS A 80 -25.57 -33.83 -34.09
N LEU A 81 -25.25 -33.11 -35.16
CA LEU A 81 -23.92 -32.51 -35.34
C LEU A 81 -23.62 -31.43 -34.29
N PHE A 82 -24.61 -30.61 -33.93
CA PHE A 82 -24.49 -29.61 -32.87
C PHE A 82 -24.28 -30.26 -31.49
N GLU A 83 -25.06 -31.30 -31.18
CA GLU A 83 -24.92 -32.09 -29.97
C GLU A 83 -23.55 -32.78 -29.87
N LEU A 84 -23.07 -33.36 -30.98
CA LEU A 84 -21.72 -33.91 -31.09
C LEU A 84 -20.62 -32.86 -30.87
N ARG A 85 -20.78 -31.64 -31.40
CA ARG A 85 -19.84 -30.53 -31.17
C ARG A 85 -19.84 -30.09 -29.71
N LEU A 86 -21.02 -30.01 -29.09
CA LEU A 86 -21.15 -29.65 -27.67
C LEU A 86 -20.45 -30.71 -26.80
N LYS A 87 -20.70 -31.99 -27.06
CA LYS A 87 -20.08 -33.13 -26.38
C LYS A 87 -18.56 -33.18 -26.59
N MET A 88 -18.08 -32.86 -27.80
CA MET A 88 -16.64 -32.78 -28.07
C MET A 88 -15.97 -31.60 -27.37
N ASN A 89 -16.63 -30.45 -27.28
CA ASN A 89 -16.12 -29.28 -26.56
C ASN A 89 -16.10 -29.53 -25.05
N GLU A 90 -17.14 -30.19 -24.52
CA GLU A 90 -17.19 -30.62 -23.12
C GLU A 90 -16.06 -31.59 -22.79
N ALA A 91 -15.81 -32.59 -23.63
CA ALA A 91 -14.70 -33.54 -23.47
C ALA A 91 -13.32 -32.85 -23.50
N ARG A 92 -13.11 -31.88 -24.41
CA ARG A 92 -11.87 -31.08 -24.46
C ARG A 92 -11.65 -30.30 -23.16
N LYS A 93 -12.70 -29.68 -22.63
CA LYS A 93 -12.67 -28.92 -21.38
C LYS A 93 -12.41 -29.82 -20.17
N ALA A 94 -13.06 -30.99 -20.13
CA ALA A 94 -12.85 -31.99 -19.08
C ALA A 94 -11.38 -32.45 -19.04
N ASN A 95 -10.81 -32.82 -20.19
CA ASN A 95 -9.41 -33.24 -20.30
C ASN A 95 -8.43 -32.11 -19.93
N GLN A 96 -8.70 -30.88 -20.35
CA GLN A 96 -7.89 -29.72 -19.97
C GLN A 96 -7.93 -29.49 -18.45
N SER A 97 -9.10 -29.59 -17.84
CA SER A 97 -9.26 -29.41 -16.40
C SER A 97 -8.56 -30.51 -15.60
N ALA A 98 -8.62 -31.77 -16.05
CA ALA A 98 -7.88 -32.88 -15.45
C ALA A 98 -6.37 -32.66 -15.50
N MET A 99 -5.83 -32.19 -16.63
CA MET A 99 -4.40 -31.86 -16.74
C MET A 99 -3.99 -30.71 -15.83
N VAL A 100 -4.84 -29.69 -15.65
CA VAL A 100 -4.57 -28.58 -14.73
C VAL A 100 -4.62 -29.04 -13.27
N VAL A 101 -5.54 -29.94 -12.91
CA VAL A 101 -5.65 -30.49 -11.57
C VAL A 101 -4.44 -31.36 -11.23
N GLU A 102 -4.01 -32.23 -12.14
CA GLU A 102 -2.82 -33.06 -11.94
C GLU A 102 -1.55 -32.19 -11.85
N LYS A 103 -1.42 -31.17 -12.71
CA LYS A 103 -0.31 -30.20 -12.60
C LYS A 103 -0.30 -29.48 -11.25
N LYS A 104 -1.47 -29.00 -10.78
CA LYS A 104 -1.60 -28.36 -9.45
C LYS A 104 -1.29 -29.31 -8.29
N LYS A 105 -1.61 -30.61 -8.43
CA LYS A 105 -1.24 -31.64 -7.43
C LYS A 105 0.26 -31.91 -7.41
N THR A 106 0.91 -31.97 -8.58
CA THR A 106 2.38 -32.08 -8.66
C THR A 106 3.10 -30.82 -8.20
N GLU A 107 2.43 -29.67 -8.23
CA GLU A 107 2.91 -28.38 -7.71
C GLU A 107 2.61 -28.19 -6.20
N ALA A 108 2.33 -29.27 -5.45
CA ALA A 108 2.23 -29.23 -3.99
C ALA A 108 3.49 -28.57 -3.37
N PRO A 109 3.32 -27.76 -2.32
CA PRO A 109 4.28 -26.74 -1.91
C PRO A 109 5.60 -27.42 -1.57
N THR A 110 6.65 -27.01 -2.29
CA THR A 110 8.05 -27.43 -2.11
C THR A 110 8.33 -27.84 -0.67
N ALA A 111 8.45 -29.16 -0.47
CA ALA A 111 8.89 -29.73 0.78
C ALA A 111 10.17 -29.01 1.23
N GLU A 112 10.14 -28.63 2.50
CA GLU A 112 11.11 -27.73 3.10
C GLU A 112 12.51 -28.35 3.07
N CYS A 113 13.37 -27.88 2.15
CA CYS A 113 14.81 -28.10 2.24
C CYS A 113 15.30 -27.49 3.56
N ARG A 114 15.69 -28.36 4.50
CA ARG A 114 16.43 -28.01 5.71
C ARG A 114 17.70 -27.26 5.29
N GLY A 115 17.72 -25.94 5.49
CA GLY A 115 18.92 -25.11 5.30
C GLY A 115 18.74 -23.80 4.53
N MET A 116 17.61 -23.58 3.85
CA MET A 116 17.36 -22.30 3.19
C MET A 116 16.69 -21.33 4.16
N SER A 117 17.41 -20.27 4.54
CA SER A 117 16.93 -19.09 5.26
C SER A 117 15.51 -18.71 4.81
N LYS A 118 14.52 -18.98 5.66
CA LYS A 118 13.08 -18.75 5.40
C LYS A 118 12.70 -17.26 5.36
N TYR A 119 13.66 -16.39 5.67
CA TYR A 119 13.48 -14.96 5.75
C TYR A 119 13.23 -14.39 4.35
N GLY A 120 12.10 -13.70 4.17
CA GLY A 120 11.69 -13.09 2.89
C GLY A 120 10.68 -13.89 2.05
N LYS A 121 10.36 -15.14 2.42
CA LYS A 121 9.30 -15.96 1.79
C LYS A 121 8.24 -16.43 2.80
N ALA A 122 7.98 -15.65 3.85
CA ALA A 122 6.92 -15.97 4.78
C ALA A 122 5.54 -15.87 4.09
N PRO A 123 4.60 -16.78 4.37
CA PRO A 123 3.22 -16.61 3.95
C PRO A 123 2.69 -15.29 4.51
N LYS A 124 1.90 -14.56 3.71
CA LYS A 124 1.24 -13.34 4.17
C LYS A 124 0.44 -13.70 5.43
N SER A 125 0.71 -13.01 6.53
CA SER A 125 -0.04 -13.18 7.77
C SER A 125 -1.53 -12.97 7.49
N SER A 126 -2.39 -13.78 8.11
CA SER A 126 -3.85 -13.62 7.97
C SER A 126 -4.28 -12.22 8.40
N ASP A 127 -5.31 -11.69 7.75
CA ASP A 127 -5.76 -10.31 7.96
C ASP A 127 -6.11 -10.04 9.44
N ASP A 128 -6.76 -10.99 10.13
CA ASP A 128 -7.04 -10.90 11.58
C ASP A 128 -5.78 -10.69 12.45
N LYS A 129 -4.64 -11.28 12.06
CA LYS A 129 -3.38 -11.12 12.79
C LYS A 129 -2.81 -9.71 12.57
N ILE A 130 -2.95 -9.19 11.35
CA ILE A 130 -2.54 -7.83 11.00
C ILE A 130 -3.40 -6.83 11.77
N GLU A 131 -4.72 -7.02 11.83
CA GLU A 131 -5.64 -6.15 12.55
C GLU A 131 -5.33 -6.08 14.05
N ARG A 132 -5.06 -7.22 14.68
CA ARG A 132 -4.63 -7.26 16.09
C ARG A 132 -3.33 -6.51 16.32
N MET A 133 -2.36 -6.65 15.41
CA MET A 133 -1.09 -5.92 15.49
C MET A 133 -1.30 -4.41 15.35
N VAL A 134 -2.13 -3.99 14.38
CA VAL A 134 -2.44 -2.57 14.16
C VAL A 134 -3.15 -1.97 15.38
N LYS A 135 -4.09 -2.72 15.98
CA LYS A 135 -4.78 -2.30 17.21
C LYS A 135 -3.78 -2.08 18.35
N GLU A 136 -2.89 -3.04 18.58
CA GLU A 136 -1.88 -2.92 19.63
C GLU A 136 -0.95 -1.70 19.40
N LEU A 137 -0.54 -1.44 18.16
CA LEU A 137 0.29 -0.28 17.85
C LEU A 137 -0.44 1.04 18.14
N LYS A 138 -1.73 1.14 17.83
CA LYS A 138 -2.55 2.30 18.16
C LYS A 138 -2.66 2.48 19.68
N ASP A 139 -2.96 1.41 20.41
CA ASP A 139 -3.04 1.45 21.88
C ASP A 139 -1.71 1.90 22.50
N ARG A 140 -0.57 1.41 21.99
CA ARG A 140 0.76 1.84 22.42
C ARG A 140 1.03 3.30 22.10
N TYR A 141 0.52 3.81 20.99
CA TYR A 141 0.66 5.22 20.60
C TYR A 141 -0.13 6.11 21.56
N GLU A 142 -1.40 5.77 21.83
CA GLU A 142 -2.26 6.51 22.76
C GLU A 142 -1.69 6.53 24.17
N LYS A 143 -1.16 5.41 24.65
CA LYS A 143 -0.45 5.33 25.94
C LYS A 143 0.78 6.21 25.99
N ARG A 144 1.56 6.31 24.90
CA ARG A 144 2.72 7.21 24.83
C ARG A 144 2.32 8.68 24.81
N GLN A 145 1.27 9.05 24.08
CA GLN A 145 0.78 10.43 24.04
C GLN A 145 0.27 10.89 25.42
N SER A 146 -0.43 10.01 26.14
CA SER A 146 -0.95 10.29 27.48
C SER A 146 0.08 10.12 28.62
N PHE A 147 1.29 9.63 28.32
CA PHE A 147 2.34 9.43 29.32
C PHE A 147 2.82 10.75 29.93
N SER A 148 2.92 11.80 29.12
CA SER A 148 3.22 13.15 29.60
C SER A 148 1.95 13.83 30.08
N ARG A 149 1.55 13.57 31.32
CA ARG A 149 0.44 14.30 31.94
C ARG A 149 0.85 15.74 32.23
N ARG A 150 0.11 16.71 31.66
CA ARG A 150 0.28 18.14 31.98
C ARG A 150 -0.10 18.36 33.44
N ARG A 151 0.76 19.02 34.22
CA ARG A 151 0.42 19.45 35.59
C ARG A 151 -0.66 20.53 35.50
N LYS A 152 -1.65 20.52 36.41
CA LYS A 152 -2.65 21.60 36.51
C LYS A 152 -1.93 22.92 36.81
N PHE A 153 -2.31 23.96 36.07
CA PHE A 153 -1.89 25.33 36.37
C PHE A 153 -2.67 25.82 37.59
N HIS A 154 -1.99 26.47 38.53
CA HIS A 154 -2.60 27.07 39.71
C HIS A 154 -2.36 28.58 39.61
N GLU A 155 -3.44 29.35 39.55
CA GLU A 155 -3.39 30.81 39.36
C GLU A 155 -2.82 31.54 40.58
N GLU A 156 -2.82 30.90 41.76
CA GLU A 156 -2.28 31.44 43.01
C GLU A 156 -0.74 31.35 43.10
N LYS A 157 -0.08 30.61 42.21
CA LYS A 157 1.38 30.48 42.26
C LYS A 157 2.07 31.71 41.72
N ASP A 158 3.08 32.18 42.44
CA ASP A 158 3.93 33.26 41.97
C ASP A 158 4.58 32.92 40.62
N ILE A 159 4.46 33.85 39.68
CA ILE A 159 4.96 33.70 38.31
C ILE A 159 6.43 34.12 38.30
N ASP A 160 7.32 33.15 38.27
CA ASP A 160 8.78 33.29 38.25
C ASP A 160 9.37 33.49 36.84
N SER A 161 8.51 33.52 35.81
CA SER A 161 8.93 33.44 34.42
C SER A 161 8.14 34.36 33.50
N ILE A 162 8.87 35.02 32.58
CA ILE A 162 8.31 35.96 31.60
C ILE A 162 7.74 35.24 30.36
N ASN A 163 8.23 34.04 30.03
CA ASN A 163 7.80 33.26 28.86
C ASN A 163 7.76 31.74 29.15
N ASP A 164 6.99 30.98 28.35
CA ASP A 164 6.81 29.52 28.54
C ASP A 164 8.13 28.72 28.50
N ARG A 165 9.08 29.12 27.64
CA ARG A 165 10.39 28.44 27.56
C ARG A 165 11.20 28.68 28.83
N ASN A 166 11.12 29.88 29.40
CA ASN A 166 11.75 30.27 30.64
C ASN A 166 11.09 29.56 31.82
N GLU A 167 9.75 29.41 31.83
CA GLU A 167 9.05 28.61 32.83
C GLU A 167 9.53 27.14 32.80
N HIS A 168 9.68 26.56 31.61
CA HIS A 168 10.24 25.22 31.45
C HIS A 168 11.69 25.10 31.91
N PHE A 169 12.49 26.15 31.70
CA PHE A 169 13.88 26.23 32.16
C PHE A 169 13.96 26.36 33.68
N ASN A 170 13.24 27.29 34.29
CA ASN A 170 13.12 27.45 35.74
C ASN A 170 12.64 26.14 36.40
N LYS A 171 11.59 25.49 35.85
CA LYS A 171 11.14 24.16 36.32
C LYS A 171 12.22 23.08 36.21
N LYS A 172 13.19 23.20 35.29
CA LYS A 172 14.32 22.26 35.17
C LYS A 172 15.38 22.57 36.22
N ILE A 173 15.70 23.85 36.44
CA ILE A 173 16.62 24.30 37.49
C ILE A 173 16.11 23.90 38.87
N GLU A 174 14.84 24.17 39.18
CA GLU A 174 14.19 23.75 40.42
C GLU A 174 14.26 22.23 40.65
N ARG A 175 14.12 21.42 39.59
CA ARG A 175 14.25 19.96 39.71
C ARG A 175 15.67 19.50 40.01
N ALA A 176 16.69 20.20 39.50
CA ALA A 176 18.08 19.83 39.67
C ALA A 176 18.68 20.39 40.97
N PHE A 177 18.38 21.66 41.26
CA PHE A 177 19.03 22.44 42.30
C PHE A 177 18.11 22.82 43.46
N GLY A 178 16.79 22.64 43.32
CA GLY A 178 15.82 23.03 44.36
C GLY A 178 16.08 22.40 45.72
N LYS A 179 16.69 21.21 45.77
CA LYS A 179 17.11 20.57 47.04
C LYS A 179 18.23 21.35 47.76
N TYR A 180 19.12 21.99 47.00
CA TYR A 180 20.29 22.70 47.54
C TYR A 180 20.03 24.19 47.74
N THR A 181 19.03 24.76 47.06
CA THR A 181 18.71 26.19 47.12
C THR A 181 17.57 26.52 48.09
N LEU A 182 17.13 25.59 48.95
CA LEU A 182 16.04 25.81 49.91
C LEU A 182 16.35 26.94 50.90
N GLU A 183 17.55 26.95 51.47
CA GLU A 183 17.98 27.99 52.42
C GLU A 183 18.00 29.37 51.75
N ILE A 184 18.54 29.43 50.53
CA ILE A 184 18.57 30.66 49.73
C ILE A 184 17.16 31.16 49.44
N LYS A 185 16.23 30.24 49.10
CA LYS A 185 14.83 30.60 48.84
C LYS A 185 14.13 31.14 50.09
N ASN A 186 14.31 30.49 51.24
CA ASN A 186 13.75 30.96 52.51
C ASN A 186 14.33 32.32 52.93
N SER A 187 15.63 32.55 52.71
CA SER A 187 16.26 33.85 52.95
C SER A 187 15.71 34.96 52.06
N LEU A 188 15.38 34.66 50.80
CA LEU A 188 14.75 35.62 49.89
C LEU A 188 13.31 35.95 50.32
N GLU A 189 12.53 34.95 50.74
CA GLU A 189 11.17 35.15 51.26
C GLU A 189 11.17 35.92 52.59
N ARG A 190 12.20 35.73 53.43
CA ARG A 190 12.39 36.44 54.70
C ARG A 190 12.99 37.83 54.55
N GLY A 191 13.75 38.08 53.48
CA GLY A 191 14.53 39.30 53.28
C GLY A 191 15.81 39.39 54.11
N THR A 192 16.25 38.29 54.77
CA THR A 192 17.47 38.25 55.59
C THR A 192 18.28 36.97 55.34
N ALA A 193 19.60 37.07 55.43
CA ALA A 193 20.53 35.95 55.18
C ALA A 193 20.86 35.14 56.44
N LEU A 194 20.12 35.33 57.53
CA LEU A 194 20.35 34.60 58.77
C LEU A 194 19.69 33.21 58.68
N PRO A 195 20.41 32.14 59.04
CA PRO A 195 19.82 30.82 59.22
C PRO A 195 18.84 30.84 60.39
N ASP A 196 17.80 30.00 60.30
CA ASP A 196 16.84 29.79 61.40
C ASP A 196 17.47 29.03 62.58
#